data_AF-A0A067LHB9-F1
#
_entry.id   AF-A0A067LHB9-F1
#
_cell.length_a   1.000
_cell.length_b   1.000
_cell.length_c   1.000
_cell.angle_alpha   90.00
_cell.angle_beta   90.00
_cell.angle_gamma   90.00
#
_symmetry.space_group_name_H-M   'P 1'
#
loop_
_entity.id
_entity.type
_entity.pdbx_description
1 polymer ?
#
loop_
_entity_poly.entity_id
_entity_poly.type
_entity_poly.pdbx_seq_one_letter_code
_entity_poly.pdbx_strand_id
1 'polypeptide(L)'
;MTTFDPFLASEISDVAFAKNYHSIDAPVSRGDRGDKNKTHAIFAGGDKVVIDRLNPLFVLMGKVNYMGAPGKGQLAKLTNQIAISSH
;
A
#
# COMPACT_ATOMS: atom_id res chain seq x y z
N MET A 1 -4.80 -5.18 4.91
CA MET A 1 -3.43 -4.88 4.44
C MET A 1 -2.70 -6.21 4.18
N THR A 2 -3.00 -6.85 3.06
CA THR A 2 -2.35 -8.10 2.63
C THR A 2 -1.79 -7.92 1.23
N THR A 3 -0.86 -8.77 0.83
CA THR A 3 -0.32 -8.81 -0.54
C THR A 3 -1.18 -9.71 -1.41
N PHE A 4 -1.60 -9.23 -2.57
CA PHE A 4 -2.37 -9.99 -3.56
C PHE A 4 -2.20 -9.39 -4.96
N ASP A 5 -2.90 -9.95 -5.94
CA ASP A 5 -2.85 -9.50 -7.33
C ASP A 5 -3.16 -7.99 -7.49
N PRO A 6 -2.29 -7.19 -8.16
CA PRO A 6 -2.53 -5.77 -8.38
C PRO A 6 -3.79 -5.43 -9.19
N PHE A 7 -4.18 -6.28 -10.15
CA PHE A 7 -5.38 -6.10 -10.94
C PHE A 7 -6.63 -6.24 -10.09
N LEU A 8 -6.66 -7.24 -9.18
CA LEU A 8 -7.76 -7.40 -8.24
C LEU A 8 -7.92 -6.15 -7.35
N ALA A 9 -6.83 -5.46 -6.99
CA ALA A 9 -6.91 -4.24 -6.20
C ALA A 9 -7.58 -3.10 -6.97
N SER A 10 -7.30 -3.00 -8.28
CA SER A 10 -7.99 -2.06 -9.17
C SER A 10 -9.47 -2.40 -9.31
N GLU A 11 -9.82 -3.66 -9.55
CA GLU A 11 -11.21 -4.10 -9.67
C GLU A 11 -12.02 -3.82 -8.39
N ILE A 12 -11.44 -4.10 -7.22
CA ILE A 12 -12.08 -3.78 -5.93
C ILE A 12 -12.31 -2.27 -5.81
N SER A 13 -11.37 -1.44 -6.27
CA SER A 13 -11.52 0.01 -6.26
C SER A 13 -12.69 0.47 -7.14
N ASP A 14 -12.81 -0.09 -8.35
CA ASP A 14 -13.89 0.25 -9.27
C ASP A 14 -15.27 -0.14 -8.71
N VAL A 15 -15.38 -1.35 -8.15
CA VAL A 15 -16.61 -1.84 -7.51
C VAL A 15 -16.97 -1.03 -6.27
N ALA A 16 -15.97 -0.63 -5.46
CA ALA A 16 -16.18 0.22 -4.30
C ALA A 16 -16.68 1.61 -4.72
N PHE A 17 -16.05 2.20 -5.74
CA PHE A 17 -16.42 3.53 -6.25
C PHE A 17 -17.85 3.54 -6.79
N ALA A 18 -18.26 2.52 -7.54
CA ALA A 18 -19.64 2.36 -8.02
C ALA A 18 -20.69 2.32 -6.89
N LYS A 19 -20.27 2.03 -5.65
CA LYS A 19 -21.10 2.00 -4.45
C LYS A 19 -20.88 3.20 -3.52
N ASN A 20 -20.18 4.24 -3.99
CA ASN A 20 -19.78 5.41 -3.20
C ASN A 20 -18.84 5.11 -2.02
N TYR A 21 -18.02 4.07 -2.14
CA TYR A 21 -16.93 3.76 -1.20
C TYR A 21 -15.57 4.01 -1.84
N HIS A 22 -14.54 4.15 -1.00
CA HIS A 22 -13.15 4.23 -1.44
C HIS A 22 -12.38 3.00 -0.96
N SER A 23 -11.58 2.42 -1.84
CA SER A 23 -10.66 1.33 -1.52
C SER A 23 -9.22 1.82 -1.68
N ILE A 24 -8.35 1.45 -0.74
CA ILE A 24 -6.91 1.74 -0.76
C ILE A 24 -6.16 0.42 -0.61
N ASP A 25 -5.31 0.09 -1.59
CA ASP A 25 -4.36 -1.01 -1.42
C ASP A 25 -3.13 -0.51 -0.67
N ALA A 26 -2.88 -1.10 0.50
CA ALA A 26 -1.80 -0.69 1.39
C ALA A 26 -1.03 -1.90 1.93
N PRO A 27 -0.35 -2.70 1.09
CA PRO A 27 0.54 -3.75 1.57
C PRO A 27 1.71 -3.16 2.37
N VAL A 28 2.19 -3.93 3.34
CA VAL A 28 3.26 -3.51 4.26
C VAL A 28 4.55 -4.31 4.04
N SER A 29 5.68 -3.65 4.19
CA SER A 29 6.97 -4.30 4.36
C SER A 29 7.47 -4.12 5.78
N ARG A 30 7.77 -5.24 6.44
CA ARG A 30 8.66 -5.21 7.60
C ARG A 30 10.00 -4.73 7.08
N GLY A 31 10.56 -3.68 7.69
CA GLY A 31 11.92 -3.26 7.40
C GLY A 31 12.84 -4.42 7.73
N ASP A 32 13.39 -5.08 6.71
CA ASP A 32 14.35 -6.14 6.92
C ASP A 32 15.70 -5.47 7.19
N ARG A 33 16.34 -5.86 8.30
CA ARG A 33 17.68 -5.45 8.76
C ARG A 33 17.86 -3.99 9.19
N GLY A 34 17.64 -3.71 10.48
CA GLY A 34 18.56 -2.83 11.23
C GLY A 34 18.02 -1.55 11.87
N ASP A 35 16.77 -1.13 11.63
CA ASP A 35 16.27 0.10 12.27
C ASP A 35 15.65 -0.15 13.64
N LYS A 36 16.26 0.43 14.68
CA LYS A 36 15.78 0.38 16.07
C LYS A 36 14.41 1.06 16.23
N ASN A 37 13.99 1.88 15.25
CA ASN A 37 12.71 2.60 15.25
C ASN A 37 11.57 1.90 14.46
N LYS A 38 11.79 0.70 13.89
CA LYS A 38 10.76 -0.25 13.39
C LYS A 38 9.48 0.35 12.77
N THR A 39 9.57 1.33 11.87
CA THR A 39 8.37 1.77 11.12
C THR A 39 8.16 0.86 9.92
N HIS A 40 7.01 0.18 9.85
CA HIS A 40 6.63 -0.61 8.67
C HIS A 40 6.56 0.33 7.45
N ALA A 41 7.16 -0.06 6.32
CA ALA A 41 6.93 0.65 5.07
C ALA A 41 5.54 0.28 4.56
N ILE A 42 4.67 1.27 4.37
CA ILE A 42 3.32 1.10 3.84
C ILE A 42 3.34 1.65 2.41
N PHE A 43 2.92 0.83 1.45
CA PHE A 43 2.87 1.22 0.04
C PHE A 43 1.41 1.46 -0.36
N ALA A 44 0.95 2.71 -0.34
CA ALA A 44 -0.46 3.04 -0.51
C ALA A 44 -0.80 3.43 -1.95
N GLY A 45 -1.61 2.63 -2.63
CA GLY A 45 -2.23 2.92 -3.93
C GLY A 45 -3.71 3.28 -3.79
N GLY A 46 -4.18 4.22 -4.60
CA GLY A 46 -5.57 4.70 -4.61
C GLY A 46 -5.68 6.21 -4.78
N ASP A 47 -6.84 6.77 -4.41
CA ASP A 47 -7.07 8.21 -4.44
C ASP A 47 -6.19 8.93 -3.41
N LYS A 48 -5.38 9.89 -3.88
CA LYS A 48 -4.48 10.68 -3.05
C LYS A 48 -5.21 11.41 -1.92
N VAL A 49 -6.39 11.96 -2.18
CA VAL A 49 -7.18 12.71 -1.17
C VAL A 49 -7.63 11.77 -0.05
N VAL A 50 -8.04 10.55 -0.41
CA VAL A 50 -8.44 9.54 0.58
C VAL A 50 -7.24 9.07 1.39
N ILE A 51 -6.10 8.84 0.75
CA ILE A 51 -4.85 8.45 1.43
C ILE A 51 -4.39 9.54 2.40
N ASP A 52 -4.44 10.81 1.99
CA ASP A 52 -4.08 11.94 2.85
C ASP A 52 -4.99 12.03 4.08
N ARG A 53 -6.29 11.79 3.90
CA ARG A 53 -7.25 11.72 5.03
C ARG A 53 -6.97 10.55 5.97
N LEU A 54 -6.47 9.43 5.46
CA LEU A 54 -6.10 8.25 6.25
C LEU A 54 -4.70 8.33 6.85
N ASN A 55 -3.88 9.31 6.44
CA ASN A 55 -2.50 9.46 6.89
C ASN A 55 -2.33 9.49 8.42
N PRO A 56 -3.18 10.16 9.22
CA PRO A 56 -3.09 10.11 10.67
C PRO A 56 -3.17 8.70 11.26
N LEU A 57 -3.93 7.80 10.62
CA LEU A 57 -4.02 6.40 11.04
C LEU A 57 -2.79 5.60 10.60
N PHE A 58 -2.35 5.82 9.36
CA PHE A 58 -1.21 5.08 8.84
C PHE A 58 0.11 5.39 9.57
N VAL A 59 0.31 6.64 10.02
CA VAL A 59 1.51 7.04 10.77
C VAL A 59 1.65 6.27 12.09
N LEU A 60 0.55 5.79 12.68
CA LEU A 60 0.57 4.92 13.86
C LEU A 60 1.12 3.52 13.56
N MET A 61 1.09 3.10 12.29
CA MET A 61 1.51 1.77 11.85
C MET A 61 2.91 1.78 11.21
N GLY A 62 3.27 2.89 10.56
CA GLY A 62 4.56 3.05 9.92
C GLY A 62 4.61 4.21 8.92
N LYS A 63 5.57 4.16 7.99
CA LYS A 63 5.80 5.21 7.00
C LYS A 63 5.01 4.93 5.73
N VAL A 64 4.07 5.81 5.41
CA VAL A 64 3.31 5.76 4.15
C VAL A 64 4.13 6.29 3.01
N ASN A 65 4.09 5.57 1.90
CA ASN A 65 4.60 5.98 0.61
C ASN A 65 3.44 5.89 -0.39
N TYR A 66 3.03 7.02 -0.95
CA TYR A 66 2.00 7.06 -1.98
C TYR A 66 2.56 6.51 -3.30
N MET A 67 1.87 5.53 -3.86
CA MET A 67 2.31 4.79 -5.06
C MET A 67 1.54 5.15 -6.34
N GLY A 68 0.52 6.00 -6.23
CA GLY A 68 -0.32 6.38 -7.37
C GLY A 68 -1.68 5.68 -7.33
N ALA A 69 -2.19 5.36 -8.51
CA ALA A 69 -3.51 4.76 -8.73
C ALA A 69 -3.73 3.43 -7.99
N PRO A 70 -4.99 2.94 -7.88
CA PRO A 70 -5.30 1.63 -7.31
C PRO A 70 -4.43 0.51 -7.91
N GLY A 71 -4.00 -0.42 -7.04
CA GLY A 71 -3.13 -1.54 -7.38
C GLY A 71 -1.64 -1.21 -7.45
N LYS A 72 -1.25 0.07 -7.48
CA LYS A 72 0.17 0.47 -7.51
C LYS A 72 0.91 0.17 -6.19
N GLY A 73 0.21 0.15 -5.06
CA GLY A 73 0.78 -0.29 -3.79
C GLY A 73 1.17 -1.77 -3.81
N GLN A 74 0.28 -2.63 -4.34
CA GLN A 74 0.55 -4.05 -4.57
C GLN A 74 1.72 -4.26 -5.53
N LEU A 75 1.72 -3.57 -6.67
CA LEU A 75 2.81 -3.66 -7.63
C LEU A 75 4.15 -3.27 -7.00
N ALA A 76 4.20 -2.14 -6.28
CA ALA A 76 5.40 -1.70 -5.58
C ALA A 76 5.89 -2.74 -4.57
N LYS A 77 4.98 -3.36 -3.81
CA LYS A 77 5.33 -4.41 -2.85
C LYS A 77 5.92 -5.65 -3.53
N LEU A 78 5.33 -6.10 -4.64
CA LEU A 78 5.80 -7.26 -5.39
C LEU A 78 7.18 -7.00 -5.99
N THR A 79 7.39 -5.83 -6.62
CA THR A 79 8.71 -5.42 -7.12
C THR A 79 9.75 -5.39 -6.00
N ASN A 80 9.38 -4.84 -4.84
CA ASN A 80 10.26 -4.82 -3.67
C ASN A 80 10.61 -6.24 -3.19
N GLN A 81 9.69 -7.19 -3.22
CA GLN A 81 9.98 -8.58 -2.87
C GLN A 81 10.92 -9.25 -3.88
N ILE A 82 10.72 -9.05 -5.19
CA ILE A 82 11.63 -9.56 -6.22
C ILE A 82 13.04 -9.03 -6.00
N ALA A 83 13.18 -7.71 -5.75
CA ALA A 83 14.46 -7.08 -5.51
C ALA A 83 15.19 -7.67 -4.29
N ILE A 84 14.48 -7.86 -3.17
CA ILE A 84 15.07 -8.44 -1.94
C ILE A 84 15.42 -9.92 -2.14
N SER A 85 14.58 -10.69 -2.82
CA SER A 85 14.82 -12.13 -3.05
C SER A 85 15.89 -12.42 -4.10
N SER A 86 16.27 -11.42 -4.90
CA SER A 86 17.34 -11.52 -5.91
C SER A 86 18.73 -11.20 -5.34
N HIS A 87 18.82 -10.90 -4.04
CA HIS A 87 20.05 -10.67 -3.28
C HIS A 87 20.26 -11.80 -2.27
#